data_AF-A0A7R7GCN1-F1
#
_entry.id   AF-A0A7R7GCN1-F1
#
_cell.length_a   1.000
_cell.length_b   1.000
_cell.length_c   1.000
_cell.angle_alpha   90.00
_cell.angle_beta   90.00
_cell.angle_gamma   90.00
#
_symmetry.space_group_name_H-M   'P 1'
#
loop_
_entity.id
_entity.type
_entity.pdbx_description
1 polymer ?
#
loop_
_entity_poly.entity_id
_entity_poly.type
_entity_poly.pdbx_seq_one_letter_code
_entity_poly.pdbx_strand_id
1 'polypeptide(L)'
;MVPYILTILCVLVAGAIHWASPKAYWKATMVSTAIILLFSVAALFIFQASGMLVSEHTGENADFSGQMLNITILVSFFGFLISLFVGWFLRVVRN
;
A
#
# COMPACT_ATOMS: atom_id res chain seq x y z
N MET A 1 -6.69 -6.04 -12.12
CA MET A 1 -6.58 -6.90 -10.91
C MET A 1 -5.54 -6.41 -9.90
N VAL A 2 -4.34 -6.01 -10.34
CA VAL A 2 -3.24 -5.53 -9.47
C VAL A 2 -3.65 -4.47 -8.43
N PRO A 3 -4.41 -3.40 -8.76
CA PRO A 3 -4.76 -2.37 -7.78
C PRO A 3 -5.53 -2.91 -6.57
N TYR A 4 -6.46 -3.84 -6.80
CA TYR A 4 -7.25 -4.46 -5.74
C TYR A 4 -6.39 -5.33 -4.80
N ILE A 5 -5.43 -6.08 -5.35
CA ILE A 5 -4.48 -6.88 -4.56
C ILE A 5 -3.63 -5.96 -3.68
N LEU A 6 -3.15 -4.85 -4.26
CA LEU A 6 -2.39 -3.84 -3.53
C LEU A 6 -3.22 -3.22 -2.40
N THR A 7 -4.49 -2.88 -2.66
CA THR A 7 -5.40 -2.35 -1.62
C THR A 7 -5.58 -3.33 -0.46
N ILE A 8 -5.82 -4.62 -0.75
CA ILE A 8 -5.97 -5.64 0.30
C ILE A 8 -4.69 -5.75 1.13
N LEU A 9 -3.53 -5.78 0.47
CA LEU A 9 -2.22 -5.78 1.14
C LEU A 9 -2.06 -4.58 2.07
N CYS A 10 -2.40 -3.37 1.60
CA CYS A 10 -2.33 -2.15 2.40
C CYS A 10 -3.22 -2.22 3.65
N VAL A 11 -4.46 -2.70 3.50
CA VAL A 11 -5.41 -2.84 4.61
C VAL A 11 -4.92 -3.85 5.64
N LEU A 12 -4.38 -5.00 5.19
CA LEU A 12 -3.84 -6.02 6.10
C LEU A 12 -2.63 -5.51 6.88
N VAL A 13 -1.70 -4.84 6.21
CA VAL A 13 -0.51 -4.25 6.86
C VAL A 13 -0.91 -3.18 7.87
N ALA A 14 -1.78 -2.24 7.49
CA ALA A 14 -2.30 -1.22 8.40
C ALA A 14 -3.03 -1.86 9.59
N GLY A 15 -3.87 -2.85 9.32
CA GLY A 15 -4.64 -3.56 10.33
C GLY A 15 -3.73 -4.24 11.37
N ALA A 16 -2.73 -4.99 10.92
CA ALA A 16 -1.78 -5.68 11.80
C ALA A 16 -1.00 -4.70 12.69
N ILE A 17 -0.52 -3.58 12.12
CA ILE A 17 0.30 -2.60 12.85
C ILE A 17 -0.53 -1.84 13.88
N HIS A 18 -1.70 -1.34 13.48
CA HIS A 18 -2.62 -0.67 14.42
C HIS A 18 -3.15 -1.64 15.48
N TRP A 19 -3.29 -2.92 15.15
CA TRP A 19 -3.65 -3.94 16.13
C TRP A 19 -2.55 -4.15 17.18
N ALA A 20 -1.29 -4.18 16.77
CA ALA A 20 -0.16 -4.36 17.68
C ALA A 20 0.12 -3.11 18.55
N SER A 21 -0.25 -1.91 18.09
CA SER A 21 0.06 -0.65 18.78
C SER A 21 -1.15 0.29 19.01
N PRO A 22 -2.18 -0.15 19.75
CA PRO A 22 -3.45 0.57 19.86
C PRO A 22 -3.36 1.94 20.54
N LYS A 23 -2.33 2.16 21.38
CA LYS A 23 -2.14 3.42 22.13
C LYS A 23 -1.34 4.47 21.35
N ALA A 24 -0.64 4.08 20.29
CA ALA A 24 0.30 4.95 19.57
C ALA A 24 -0.17 5.25 18.13
N TYR A 25 -1.41 5.73 17.98
CA TYR A 25 -2.08 5.91 16.69
C TYR A 25 -1.21 6.58 15.61
N TRP A 26 -0.70 7.79 15.86
CA TRP A 26 0.10 8.51 14.85
C TRP A 26 1.40 7.80 14.50
N LYS A 27 2.05 7.17 15.49
CA LYS A 27 3.25 6.37 15.26
C LYS A 27 2.93 5.14 14.41
N ALA A 28 1.85 4.42 14.73
CA ALA A 28 1.35 3.29 13.96
C ALA A 28 0.97 3.71 12.54
N THR A 29 0.37 4.89 12.35
CA THR A 29 0.04 5.43 11.03
C THR A 29 1.28 5.67 10.18
N MET A 30 2.29 6.35 10.72
CA MET A 30 3.53 6.63 9.97
C MET A 30 4.31 5.35 9.65
N VAL A 31 4.43 4.43 10.64
CA VAL A 31 5.12 3.16 10.47
C VAL A 31 4.43 2.28 9.43
N SER A 32 3.11 2.13 9.50
CA SER A 32 2.36 1.36 8.50
C SER A 32 2.40 2.01 7.12
N THR A 33 2.37 3.34 7.01
CA THR A 33 2.53 4.02 5.72
C THR A 33 3.88 3.69 5.07
N ALA A 34 4.97 3.75 5.84
CA ALA A 34 6.31 3.41 5.35
C ALA A 34 6.39 1.93 4.92
N ILE A 35 5.84 1.02 5.71
CA ILE A 35 5.84 -0.41 5.42
C ILE A 35 4.96 -0.72 4.19
N ILE A 36 3.79 -0.08 4.07
CA ILE A 36 2.92 -0.17 2.90
C ILE A 36 3.65 0.28 1.64
N LEU A 37 4.37 1.40 1.69
CA LEU A 37 5.15 1.89 0.55
C LEU A 37 6.18 0.86 0.09
N LEU A 38 6.97 0.32 1.02
CA LEU A 38 8.00 -0.67 0.70
C LEU A 38 7.39 -1.94 0.08
N PHE A 39 6.33 -2.48 0.68
CA PHE A 39 5.66 -3.67 0.15
C PHE A 39 4.97 -3.42 -1.19
N SER A 40 4.37 -2.25 -1.38
CA SER A 40 3.69 -1.90 -2.63
C SER A 40 4.68 -1.77 -3.78
N VAL A 41 5.82 -1.10 -3.55
CA VAL A 41 6.88 -1.01 -4.56
C VAL A 41 7.44 -2.39 -4.89
N ALA A 42 7.74 -3.21 -3.87
CA ALA A 42 8.20 -4.59 -4.10
C ALA A 42 7.19 -5.42 -4.89
N ALA A 43 5.90 -5.33 -4.55
CA ALA A 43 4.83 -6.04 -5.25
C ALA A 43 4.71 -5.62 -6.72
N LEU A 44 4.88 -4.33 -7.04
CA LEU A 44 4.87 -3.85 -8.42
C LEU A 44 5.98 -4.48 -9.26
N PHE A 45 7.20 -4.61 -8.72
CA PHE A 45 8.30 -5.32 -9.41
C PHE A 45 7.99 -6.81 -9.62
N ILE A 46 7.38 -7.47 -8.63
CA ILE A 46 6.96 -8.87 -8.75
C ILE A 46 5.90 -9.03 -9.85
N PHE A 47 4.89 -8.15 -9.87
CA PHE A 47 3.83 -8.19 -10.87
C PHE A 47 4.34 -7.87 -12.28
N GLN A 48 5.38 -7.06 -12.41
CA GLN A 48 6.01 -6.77 -13.69
C GLN A 48 6.74 -8.02 -14.19
N ALA A 49 7.51 -8.69 -13.32
CA ALA A 49 8.19 -9.93 -13.64
C ALA A 49 7.23 -11.09 -13.97
N SER A 50 6.02 -11.10 -13.41
CA SER A 50 5.00 -12.12 -13.70
C SER A 50 4.16 -11.86 -14.97
N GLY A 51 4.37 -10.72 -15.65
CA GLY A 51 3.58 -10.33 -16.83
C GLY A 51 2.16 -9.84 -16.50
N MET A 52 1.79 -9.70 -15.23
CA MET A 52 0.47 -9.22 -14.79
C MET A 52 0.21 -7.73 -15.08
N LEU A 53 1.24 -7.00 -15.52
CA LEU A 53 1.22 -5.57 -15.81
C LEU A 53 1.42 -5.26 -17.29
N VAL A 54 1.31 -6.26 -18.17
CA VAL A 54 1.29 -6.07 -19.62
C VAL A 54 -0.05 -5.44 -20.00
N SER A 55 0.00 -4.35 -20.75
CA SER A 55 -1.19 -3.69 -21.28
C SER A 55 -1.92 -4.61 -22.25
N GLU A 56 -3.20 -4.92 -22.00
CA GLU A 56 -4.04 -5.71 -22.92
C GLU A 56 -4.22 -5.02 -24.29
N HIS A 57 -4.10 -3.69 -24.33
CA HIS A 57 -4.34 -2.91 -25.54
C HIS A 57 -3.08 -2.65 -26.37
N THR A 58 -1.90 -2.59 -25.75
CA THR A 58 -0.65 -2.23 -26.43
C THR A 58 0.40 -3.34 -26.39
N GLY A 59 0.24 -4.35 -25.52
CA GLY A 59 1.23 -5.42 -25.33
C GLY A 59 2.54 -4.95 -24.68
N GLU A 60 2.63 -3.67 -24.31
CA GLU A 60 3.84 -3.09 -23.71
C GLU A 60 3.88 -3.32 -22.19
N ASN A 61 5.10 -3.50 -21.69
CA ASN A 61 5.37 -3.51 -20.27
C ASN A 61 5.29 -2.08 -19.73
N ALA A 62 4.59 -1.88 -18.61
CA ALA A 62 4.58 -0.60 -17.94
C ALA A 62 6.01 -0.19 -17.50
N ASP A 63 6.44 1.02 -17.86
CA ASP A 63 7.71 1.59 -17.43
C ASP A 63 7.58 2.22 -16.03
N PHE A 64 7.89 1.42 -15.02
CA PHE A 64 7.90 1.88 -13.62
C PHE A 64 9.14 2.71 -13.30
N SER A 65 10.27 2.45 -13.95
CA SER A 65 11.56 3.09 -13.64
C SER A 65 11.49 4.59 -13.88
N GLY A 66 10.90 5.00 -15.01
CA GLY A 66 10.68 6.42 -15.34
C GLY A 66 9.66 7.13 -14.47
N GLN A 67 8.80 6.40 -13.74
CA GLN A 67 7.70 6.97 -12.94
C GLN A 67 7.82 6.71 -11.43
N MET A 68 8.96 6.20 -10.95
CA MET A 68 9.16 5.82 -9.55
C MET A 68 8.82 6.92 -8.56
N LEU A 69 9.12 8.18 -8.88
CA LEU A 69 8.77 9.32 -8.03
C LEU A 69 7.25 9.47 -7.88
N ASN A 70 6.52 9.43 -8.99
CA ASN A 70 5.06 9.53 -9.00
C ASN A 70 4.41 8.36 -8.27
N ILE A 71 4.89 7.14 -8.52
CA ILE A 71 4.43 5.93 -7.83
C ILE A 71 4.65 6.07 -6.33
N THR A 72 5.83 6.51 -5.92
CA THR A 72 6.18 6.70 -4.50
C THR A 72 5.24 7.69 -3.83
N ILE A 73 5.00 8.85 -4.45
CA ILE A 73 4.09 9.88 -3.91
C ILE A 73 2.67 9.31 -3.79
N LEU A 74 2.18 8.68 -4.84
CA LEU A 74 0.79 8.21 -4.91
C LEU A 74 0.55 7.06 -3.91
N VAL A 75 1.45 6.08 -3.86
CA VAL A 75 1.40 4.97 -2.91
C VAL A 75 1.54 5.46 -1.48
N SER A 76 2.41 6.44 -1.21
CA SER A 76 2.55 7.02 0.13
C SER A 76 1.28 7.74 0.55
N PHE A 77 0.69 8.54 -0.34
CA PHE A 77 -0.55 9.27 -0.08
C PHE A 77 -1.71 8.32 0.22
N PHE A 78 -1.96 7.33 -0.65
CA PHE A 78 -3.04 6.37 -0.42
C PHE A 78 -2.76 5.43 0.74
N GLY A 79 -1.51 4.99 0.92
CA GLY A 79 -1.10 4.17 2.07
C GLY A 79 -1.34 4.90 3.40
N PHE A 80 -1.07 6.20 3.44
CA PHE A 80 -1.37 7.05 4.59
C PHE A 80 -2.87 7.15 4.87
N LEU A 81 -3.69 7.41 3.84
CA LEU A 81 -5.15 7.46 3.99
C LEU A 81 -5.73 6.12 4.46
N ILE A 82 -5.31 5.01 3.85
CA ILE A 82 -5.74 3.65 4.26
C ILE A 82 -5.36 3.43 5.73
N SER A 83 -4.13 3.76 6.11
CA SER A 83 -3.68 3.61 7.48
C SER A 83 -4.46 4.47 8.48
N LEU A 84 -4.79 5.71 8.13
CA LEU A 84 -5.65 6.57 8.95
C LEU A 84 -7.02 5.92 9.17
N PHE A 85 -7.70 5.49 8.10
CA PHE A 85 -9.05 4.93 8.20
C PHE A 85 -9.07 3.59 8.94
N VAL A 86 -8.13 2.69 8.65
CA VAL A 86 -8.03 1.38 9.32
C VAL A 86 -7.69 1.57 10.80
N GLY A 87 -6.73 2.45 11.12
CA GLY A 87 -6.39 2.76 12.50
C GLY A 87 -7.54 3.38 13.26
N TRP A 88 -8.29 4.29 12.64
CA TRP A 88 -9.46 4.92 13.25
C TRP A 88 -10.56 3.89 13.51
N PHE A 89 -10.87 3.04 12.54
CA PHE A 89 -11.82 1.95 12.69
C PHE A 89 -11.44 1.02 13.85
N LEU A 90 -10.17 0.57 13.91
CA LEU A 90 -9.71 -0.29 14.99
C LEU A 90 -9.74 0.39 16.35
N ARG A 91 -9.48 1.70 16.41
CA ARG A 91 -9.63 2.48 17.65
C ARG A 91 -11.09 2.53 18.10
N VAL A 92 -12.05 2.68 17.19
CA VAL A 92 -13.49 2.69 17.52
C VAL A 92 -13.98 1.32 17.97
N VAL A 93 -13.55 0.24 17.30
CA VAL A 93 -14.02 -1.13 17.61
C VAL A 93 -13.37 -1.71 18.88
N ARG A 94 -12.18 -1.24 19.26
CA ARG A 94 -11.44 -1.74 20.43
C ARG A 94 -11.51 -0.85 21.67
N ASN A 95 -12.04 0.37 21.55
CA ASN A 95 -12.44 1.18 22.69
C ASN A 95 -13.74 0.65 23.29
#